data_AF-A0A654E4Q4-F1
#
_entry.id   AF-A0A654E4Q4-F1
#
_cell.length_a   1.000
_cell.length_b   1.000
_cell.length_c   1.000
_cell.angle_alpha   90.00
_cell.angle_beta   90.00
_cell.angle_gamma   90.00
#
_symmetry.space_group_name_H-M   'P 1'
#
loop_
_entity.id
_entity.type
_entity.pdbx_description
1 polymer ?
#
loop_
_entity_poly.entity_id
_entity_poly.type
_entity_poly.pdbx_seq_one_letter_code
_entity_poly.pdbx_strand_id
1 'polypeptide(L)'
;MAKRELSILQKMYKEFFLALLAEYELDSPAKLSHFQKREFFTRIKEGWKVKTAALAKAKVRTTPLSKKFQYAKVKVSESLIALEPKAAYGQTLPSKTEEVTVKILSEENPEQTDDLKIKYHPNQFFEQDDLMYTYPVVKMPREESYLKLPRKRRAMGKGYKEADFYKAIIANIPEVEVDVDLHMAIPHYSRPYEPDIVLIDRELNLYIDIEIDEPYDGYYRFPTHEFIRDEKDVIVKKDNIRDLFFTESGWVVIRFTEYQVHLQEKQCIAYIKDVLNSIYTYRLDESSNCTLEPQWDYQQAVRWEKSHYREKYLGIEKFGKQKATSEIIVDFNENESIERSLNRTKRSKSEALQGNVAFEDETHTYHHPKDETGNAEYISVTTLIDRFFPFDIDRFIQGKVKKEGLSEEEVLEEFLRNRDEAAEKGTYLHEQIERFLKGESYDECTKEFAHFRRFYNHVIVDKGFQFVEAEKKVLLEEYNVAGTVDALFKKPDSNDYVIIDWKRSKKLVIDGYPRKFGYGYALSELGNLDNSSYNKYSLQQNIYKYILEKKYGFPISSMNLIVLHEKYDDYYRINLAEMGKEVRIILDSINHKI
;
A
#
# COMPACT_ATOMS: atom_id res chain seq x y z
N MET A 1 -29.42 5.02 -31.13
CA MET A 1 -28.07 5.05 -30.50
C MET A 1 -27.47 6.43 -30.70
N ALA A 2 -27.36 7.23 -29.63
CA ALA A 2 -26.72 8.54 -29.69
C ALA A 2 -25.18 8.35 -29.76
N LYS A 3 -24.51 8.94 -30.75
CA LYS A 3 -23.04 8.90 -30.85
C LYS A 3 -22.45 9.65 -29.66
N ARG A 4 -21.60 8.96 -28.88
CA ARG A 4 -20.85 9.53 -27.75
C ARG A 4 -20.03 10.73 -28.25
N GLU A 5 -20.27 11.92 -27.70
CA GLU A 5 -19.50 13.11 -28.06
C GLU A 5 -18.08 12.99 -27.52
N LEU A 6 -17.09 13.14 -28.42
CA LEU A 6 -15.68 13.11 -28.07
C LEU A 6 -15.31 14.39 -27.31
N SER A 7 -14.51 14.27 -26.24
CA SER A 7 -13.94 15.41 -25.53
C SER A 7 -13.02 16.22 -26.46
N ILE A 8 -12.74 17.48 -26.10
CA ILE A 8 -11.84 18.35 -26.89
C ILE A 8 -10.47 17.67 -27.08
N LEU A 9 -9.92 17.06 -26.02
CA LEU A 9 -8.64 16.35 -26.09
C LEU A 9 -8.71 15.13 -27.01
N GLN A 10 -9.83 14.40 -27.01
CA GLN A 10 -10.04 13.25 -27.90
C GLN A 10 -10.20 13.67 -29.37
N LYS A 11 -10.87 14.80 -29.64
CA LYS A 11 -10.97 15.37 -31.00
C LYS A 11 -9.57 15.76 -31.51
N MET A 12 -8.77 16.42 -30.68
CA MET A 12 -7.41 16.84 -31.03
C MET A 12 -6.43 15.66 -31.18
N TYR A 13 -6.57 14.62 -30.35
CA TYR A 13 -5.80 13.39 -30.50
C TYR A 13 -6.15 12.69 -31.82
N LYS A 14 -7.44 12.60 -32.14
CA LYS A 14 -7.91 12.02 -33.40
C LYS A 14 -7.38 12.78 -34.61
N GLU A 15 -7.40 14.11 -34.59
CA GLU A 15 -6.80 14.93 -35.66
C GLU A 15 -5.29 14.71 -35.77
N PHE A 16 -4.57 14.67 -34.65
CA PHE A 16 -3.13 14.39 -34.63
C PHE A 16 -2.81 13.00 -35.19
N PHE A 17 -3.58 11.99 -34.78
CA PHE A 17 -3.46 10.62 -35.24
C PHE A 17 -3.71 10.50 -36.75
N LEU A 18 -4.78 11.11 -37.25
CA LEU A 18 -5.12 11.08 -38.68
C LEU A 18 -4.12 11.87 -39.53
N ALA A 19 -3.59 12.98 -39.02
CA ALA A 19 -2.53 13.72 -39.70
C ALA A 19 -1.25 12.89 -39.86
N LEU A 20 -0.85 12.19 -38.79
CA LEU A 20 0.32 11.29 -38.84
C LEU A 20 0.08 10.10 -39.77
N LEU A 21 -1.16 9.58 -39.83
CA LEU A 21 -1.51 8.45 -40.69
C LEU A 21 -1.57 8.85 -42.16
N ALA A 22 -1.95 10.10 -42.45
CA ALA A 22 -1.94 10.66 -43.81
C ALA A 22 -0.51 10.77 -44.39
N GLU A 23 0.52 10.88 -43.56
CA GLU A 23 1.93 10.83 -44.02
C GLU A 23 2.31 9.48 -44.63
N TYR A 24 1.59 8.42 -44.26
CA TYR A 24 1.77 7.08 -44.84
C TYR A 24 0.83 6.83 -46.04
N GLU A 25 0.06 7.83 -46.48
CA GLU A 25 -0.97 7.73 -47.54
C GLU A 25 -2.02 6.64 -47.28
N LEU A 26 -2.31 6.36 -46.01
CA LEU A 26 -3.23 5.30 -45.59
C LEU A 26 -4.41 5.86 -44.77
N ASP A 27 -5.54 5.17 -44.86
CA ASP A 27 -6.78 5.46 -44.13
C ASP A 27 -6.93 4.64 -42.84
N SER A 28 -6.08 3.63 -42.64
CA SER A 28 -6.12 2.73 -41.49
C SER A 28 -4.72 2.23 -41.11
N PRO A 29 -4.36 2.24 -39.81
CA PRO A 29 -3.11 1.67 -39.31
C PRO A 29 -3.01 0.16 -39.54
N ALA A 30 -4.13 -0.53 -39.76
CA ALA A 30 -4.13 -1.97 -40.04
C ALA A 30 -3.33 -2.30 -41.31
N LYS A 31 -3.28 -1.37 -42.28
CA LYS A 31 -2.61 -1.50 -43.57
C LYS A 31 -1.09 -1.24 -43.50
N LEU A 32 -0.56 -0.82 -42.34
CA LEU A 32 0.88 -0.63 -42.13
C LEU A 32 1.61 -1.97 -41.96
N SER A 33 2.84 -2.06 -42.49
CA SER A 33 3.74 -3.20 -42.22
C SER A 33 4.18 -3.22 -40.75
N HIS A 34 4.71 -4.35 -40.27
CA HIS A 34 5.15 -4.49 -38.87
C HIS A 34 6.17 -3.41 -38.44
N PHE A 35 7.14 -3.11 -39.30
CA PHE A 35 8.14 -2.06 -39.04
C PHE A 35 7.52 -0.66 -39.03
N GLN A 36 6.65 -0.36 -40.00
CA GLN A 36 5.96 0.93 -40.07
C GLN A 36 4.98 1.13 -38.90
N LYS A 37 4.33 0.08 -38.40
CA LYS A 37 3.48 0.15 -37.20
C LYS A 37 4.29 0.58 -35.98
N ARG A 38 5.45 -0.05 -35.77
CA ARG A 38 6.34 0.29 -34.66
C ARG A 38 6.78 1.76 -34.74
N GLU A 39 7.24 2.22 -35.90
CA GLU A 39 7.63 3.62 -36.09
C GLU A 39 6.44 4.59 -35.92
N PHE A 40 5.29 4.28 -36.50
CA PHE A 40 4.07 5.07 -36.43
C PHE A 40 3.60 5.28 -34.98
N PHE A 41 3.51 4.20 -34.19
CA PHE A 41 3.07 4.29 -32.80
C PHE A 41 4.11 4.96 -31.88
N THR A 42 5.41 4.80 -32.14
CA THR A 42 6.47 5.56 -31.44
C THR A 42 6.31 7.06 -31.70
N ARG A 43 6.14 7.46 -32.97
CA ARG A 43 5.93 8.86 -33.34
C ARG A 43 4.65 9.45 -32.75
N ILE A 44 3.57 8.66 -32.63
CA ILE A 44 2.37 9.06 -31.90
C ILE A 44 2.68 9.31 -30.43
N LYS A 45 3.35 8.36 -29.76
CA LYS A 45 3.64 8.44 -28.33
C LYS A 45 4.49 9.66 -28.00
N GLU A 46 5.54 9.91 -28.77
CA GLU A 46 6.46 11.04 -28.55
C GLU A 46 5.84 12.38 -28.98
N GLY A 47 5.28 12.43 -30.19
CA GLY A 47 4.71 13.65 -30.75
C GLY A 47 3.46 14.12 -30.01
N TRP A 48 2.63 13.19 -29.52
CA TRP A 48 1.46 13.56 -28.70
C TRP A 48 1.88 14.13 -27.36
N LYS A 49 2.89 13.56 -26.70
CA LYS A 49 3.44 14.05 -25.42
C LYS A 49 3.91 15.52 -25.53
N VAL A 50 4.59 15.86 -26.64
CA VAL A 50 5.02 17.23 -26.94
C VAL A 50 3.82 18.15 -27.20
N LYS A 51 2.84 17.71 -28.01
CA LYS A 51 1.64 18.49 -28.35
C LYS A 51 0.77 18.76 -27.11
N THR A 52 0.61 17.79 -26.21
CA THR A 52 -0.10 17.98 -24.94
C THR A 52 0.63 18.93 -23.99
N ALA A 53 1.96 18.87 -23.93
CA ALA A 53 2.77 19.80 -23.13
C ALA A 53 2.66 21.25 -23.65
N ALA A 54 2.60 21.44 -24.97
CA ALA A 54 2.37 22.74 -25.58
C ALA A 54 0.96 23.29 -25.31
N LEU A 55 -0.07 22.42 -25.30
CA LEU A 55 -1.44 22.78 -24.95
C LEU A 55 -1.61 23.14 -23.47
N ALA A 56 -0.90 22.45 -22.58
CA ALA A 56 -0.83 22.80 -21.16
C ALA A 56 -0.19 24.18 -20.97
N LYS A 57 0.90 24.49 -21.69
CA LYS A 57 1.53 25.81 -21.68
C LYS A 57 0.65 26.92 -22.28
N ALA A 58 -0.15 26.62 -23.31
CA ALA A 58 -1.06 27.58 -23.94
C ALA A 58 -2.28 27.93 -23.07
N LYS A 59 -2.74 27.02 -22.20
CA LYS A 59 -3.81 27.27 -21.22
C LYS A 59 -3.42 28.19 -20.05
N VAL A 60 -2.13 28.50 -19.89
CA VAL A 60 -1.60 29.34 -18.79
C VAL A 60 -1.68 30.85 -19.09
N ARG A 61 -2.25 31.30 -20.23
CA ARG A 61 -2.39 32.73 -20.52
C ARG A 61 -3.81 33.29 -20.29
N THR A 62 -3.92 34.06 -19.19
CA THR A 62 -4.88 35.13 -18.82
C THR A 62 -6.36 34.73 -18.73
N THR A 63 -7.12 34.87 -17.62
CA THR A 63 -7.46 36.06 -16.76
C THR A 63 -8.46 35.57 -15.66
N PRO A 64 -8.95 36.36 -14.66
CA PRO A 64 -8.49 37.57 -13.96
C PRO A 64 -8.33 37.39 -12.42
N LEU A 65 -7.82 38.46 -11.79
CA LEU A 65 -7.45 38.66 -10.39
C LEU A 65 -8.58 38.41 -9.36
N SER A 66 -8.33 37.53 -8.39
CA SER A 66 -8.84 37.68 -7.01
C SER A 66 -7.69 38.18 -6.12
N LYS A 67 -8.00 38.83 -4.99
CA LYS A 67 -7.14 39.71 -4.17
C LYS A 67 -5.76 39.15 -3.79
N LYS A 68 -4.82 39.19 -4.75
CA LYS A 68 -3.48 38.56 -4.73
C LYS A 68 -2.34 39.54 -4.42
N PHE A 69 -2.52 40.44 -3.46
CA PHE A 69 -1.43 41.33 -3.04
C PHE A 69 -1.30 41.38 -1.53
N GLN A 70 -0.53 40.45 -0.97
CA GLN A 70 0.24 40.70 0.26
C GLN A 70 1.46 39.79 0.47
N TYR A 71 1.84 39.00 -0.54
CA TYR A 71 2.99 38.11 -0.48
C TYR A 71 4.19 38.75 -1.18
N ALA A 72 4.96 39.55 -0.43
CA ALA A 72 6.22 40.12 -0.90
C ALA A 72 7.38 39.28 -0.37
N LYS A 73 8.19 38.72 -1.29
CA LYS A 73 9.42 37.96 -0.99
C LYS A 73 10.59 38.93 -0.79
N VAL A 74 11.33 38.81 0.32
CA VAL A 74 12.69 39.34 0.45
C VAL A 74 13.57 38.25 1.08
N LYS A 75 14.65 37.90 0.38
CA LYS A 75 15.63 36.87 0.74
C LYS A 75 16.84 37.56 1.36
N VAL A 76 17.22 37.19 2.59
CA VAL A 76 18.51 37.58 3.20
C VAL A 76 19.17 36.34 3.77
N SER A 77 20.40 36.09 3.34
CA SER A 77 21.25 34.98 3.75
C SER A 77 22.17 35.39 4.90
N GLU A 78 22.36 34.54 5.90
CA GLU A 78 23.52 34.62 6.79
C GLU A 78 23.97 33.23 7.29
N SER A 79 25.16 33.23 7.86
CA SER A 79 26.26 32.26 7.68
C SER A 79 26.22 30.96 8.48
N LEU A 80 26.83 29.93 7.88
CA LEU A 80 27.09 28.59 8.40
C LEU A 80 28.09 28.60 9.58
N ILE A 81 27.73 27.98 10.69
CA ILE A 81 28.65 27.62 11.79
C ILE A 81 28.75 26.09 11.84
N ALA A 82 29.97 25.58 11.68
CA ALA A 82 30.31 24.16 11.87
C ALA A 82 30.57 23.87 13.35
N LEU A 83 30.21 22.67 13.86
CA LEU A 83 30.79 22.07 15.06
C LEU A 83 30.52 20.54 15.13
N GLU A 84 31.55 19.82 15.62
CA GLU A 84 31.80 18.38 15.61
C GLU A 84 31.05 17.54 16.68
N PRO A 85 31.03 16.18 16.57
CA PRO A 85 30.22 15.30 17.42
C PRO A 85 30.94 14.87 18.71
N LYS A 86 30.16 14.60 19.77
CA LYS A 86 30.60 13.84 20.95
C LYS A 86 29.57 12.79 21.36
N ALA A 87 30.07 11.56 21.53
CA ALA A 87 29.37 10.40 22.03
C ALA A 87 29.37 10.31 23.57
N ALA A 88 28.36 9.65 24.15
CA ALA A 88 28.53 8.54 25.10
C ALA A 88 27.17 7.93 25.51
N TYR A 89 27.12 6.59 25.41
CA TYR A 89 26.03 5.69 25.77
C TYR A 89 25.84 5.55 27.29
N GLY A 90 24.60 5.35 27.72
CA GLY A 90 24.25 4.81 29.04
C GLY A 90 23.14 3.77 28.91
N GLN A 91 23.49 2.49 29.01
CA GLN A 91 22.56 1.36 29.00
C GLN A 91 21.94 1.14 30.38
N THR A 92 20.62 0.95 30.45
CA THR A 92 19.97 0.20 31.53
C THR A 92 18.88 -0.70 30.94
N LEU A 93 18.99 -2.01 31.20
CA LEU A 93 17.97 -3.01 30.88
C LEU A 93 16.87 -3.01 31.95
N PRO A 94 15.61 -3.27 31.56
CA PRO A 94 14.68 -3.94 32.45
C PRO A 94 14.27 -5.32 31.93
N SER A 95 14.07 -6.19 32.91
CA SER A 95 13.72 -7.60 32.84
C SER A 95 12.34 -7.87 32.24
N LYS A 96 12.23 -9.02 31.58
CA LYS A 96 10.99 -9.57 31.00
C LYS A 96 9.99 -9.97 32.10
N THR A 97 8.85 -9.30 32.14
CA THR A 97 7.57 -9.89 32.52
C THR A 97 6.80 -10.21 31.24
N GLU A 98 6.19 -11.40 31.18
CA GLU A 98 5.24 -11.76 30.12
C GLU A 98 3.94 -11.01 30.39
N GLU A 99 3.70 -9.92 29.64
CA GLU A 99 2.57 -9.01 29.84
C GLU A 99 1.60 -9.07 28.67
N VAL A 100 0.30 -9.09 29.01
CA VAL A 100 -0.85 -9.16 28.11
C VAL A 100 -1.08 -7.78 27.46
N THR A 101 -1.25 -7.72 26.14
CA THR A 101 -1.60 -6.47 25.43
C THR A 101 -2.94 -5.93 25.93
N VAL A 102 -2.95 -4.69 26.41
CA VAL A 102 -4.14 -4.02 26.96
C VAL A 102 -4.98 -3.44 25.83
N LYS A 103 -6.23 -3.90 25.70
CA LYS A 103 -7.19 -3.32 24.75
C LYS A 103 -7.79 -2.05 25.33
N ILE A 104 -7.65 -0.95 24.61
CA ILE A 104 -8.16 0.37 24.98
C ILE A 104 -9.31 0.69 24.04
N LEU A 105 -10.52 0.84 24.58
CA LEU A 105 -11.65 1.30 23.81
C LEU A 105 -11.45 2.79 23.47
N SER A 106 -11.63 3.13 22.20
CA SER A 106 -11.60 4.51 21.72
C SER A 106 -12.82 5.28 22.23
N GLU A 107 -12.60 6.45 22.82
CA GLU A 107 -13.67 7.33 23.32
C GLU A 107 -13.72 8.60 22.47
N GLU A 108 -14.94 9.04 22.12
CA GLU A 108 -15.16 10.28 21.38
C GLU A 108 -14.54 11.49 22.11
N ASN A 109 -14.07 12.47 21.32
CA ASN A 109 -13.58 13.71 21.88
C ASN A 109 -14.77 14.55 22.39
N PRO A 110 -14.85 14.90 23.69
CA PRO A 110 -15.97 15.63 24.27
C PRO A 110 -16.10 17.08 23.74
N GLU A 111 -15.04 17.61 23.13
CA GLU A 111 -15.04 18.94 22.49
C GLU A 111 -15.52 18.91 21.03
N GLN A 112 -15.78 17.73 20.47
CA GLN A 112 -16.24 17.60 19.09
C GLN A 112 -17.67 18.15 18.92
N THR A 113 -17.86 19.00 17.92
CA THR A 113 -19.18 19.44 17.45
C THR A 113 -19.31 19.29 15.94
N ASP A 114 -20.54 19.29 15.41
CA ASP A 114 -20.83 19.07 13.97
C ASP A 114 -20.51 20.31 13.09
N ASP A 115 -20.32 21.47 13.72
CA ASP A 115 -20.10 22.77 13.09
C ASP A 115 -18.66 23.28 13.25
N LEU A 116 -17.78 22.52 13.90
CA LEU A 116 -16.39 22.90 14.12
C LEU A 116 -15.65 23.03 12.78
N LYS A 117 -14.92 24.14 12.61
CA LYS A 117 -14.14 24.45 11.41
C LYS A 117 -12.78 25.00 11.76
N ILE A 118 -11.85 24.94 10.80
CA ILE A 118 -10.60 25.69 10.87
C ILE A 118 -10.88 27.21 10.93
N LYS A 119 -10.01 27.98 11.59
CA LYS A 119 -10.13 29.45 11.71
C LYS A 119 -8.95 30.20 11.10
N TYR A 120 -8.21 29.54 10.21
CA TYR A 120 -7.09 30.11 9.46
C TYR A 120 -7.33 29.92 7.96
N HIS A 121 -6.60 30.68 7.14
CA HIS A 121 -6.65 30.57 5.69
C HIS A 121 -5.52 29.66 5.20
N PRO A 122 -5.83 28.47 4.66
CA PRO A 122 -4.81 27.59 4.10
C PRO A 122 -4.10 28.25 2.91
N ASN A 123 -2.78 28.09 2.83
CA ASN A 123 -1.96 28.70 1.78
C ASN A 123 -1.45 27.66 0.77
N GLN A 124 -0.82 28.12 -0.31
CA GLN A 124 -0.34 27.29 -1.43
C GLN A 124 1.18 27.26 -1.55
N PHE A 125 1.91 27.75 -0.54
CA PHE A 125 3.35 27.96 -0.65
C PHE A 125 4.16 26.68 -0.82
N PHE A 126 3.63 25.58 -0.31
CA PHE A 126 4.28 24.29 -0.24
C PHE A 126 3.68 23.27 -1.22
N GLU A 127 2.78 23.71 -2.11
CA GLU A 127 2.22 22.84 -3.14
C GLU A 127 3.36 22.27 -4.01
N GLN A 128 3.35 20.96 -4.19
CA GLN A 128 4.30 20.23 -5.03
C GLN A 128 3.58 19.72 -6.28
N ASP A 129 4.33 19.46 -7.35
CA ASP A 129 3.78 18.77 -8.51
C ASP A 129 3.34 17.35 -8.10
N ASP A 130 2.09 16.98 -8.40
CA ASP A 130 1.42 15.78 -7.88
C ASP A 130 2.11 14.43 -8.19
N LEU A 131 3.13 14.40 -9.04
CA LEU A 131 3.74 13.15 -9.52
C LEU A 131 4.44 12.35 -8.40
N MET A 132 5.27 12.98 -7.56
CA MET A 132 6.06 12.31 -6.50
C MET A 132 6.21 13.21 -5.29
N TYR A 133 6.34 12.64 -4.09
CA TYR A 133 6.78 13.45 -2.96
C TYR A 133 8.23 13.90 -3.13
N THR A 134 8.47 15.16 -2.79
CA THR A 134 9.80 15.70 -2.53
C THR A 134 9.78 16.17 -1.08
N TYR A 135 10.33 15.38 -0.16
CA TYR A 135 10.36 15.70 1.25
C TYR A 135 11.22 16.95 1.53
N PRO A 136 10.84 17.82 2.49
CA PRO A 136 9.64 17.75 3.30
C PRO A 136 8.36 18.02 2.49
N VAL A 137 7.28 17.30 2.81
CA VAL A 137 5.97 17.46 2.15
C VAL A 137 5.05 18.23 3.07
N VAL A 138 4.27 19.18 2.52
CA VAL A 138 3.19 19.83 3.27
C VAL A 138 1.90 19.76 2.46
N LYS A 139 0.82 19.33 3.10
CA LYS A 139 -0.51 19.34 2.53
C LYS A 139 -1.45 20.13 3.41
N MET A 140 -2.12 21.09 2.81
CA MET A 140 -3.04 21.99 3.49
C MET A 140 -4.49 21.51 3.30
N PRO A 141 -5.38 21.70 4.28
CA PRO A 141 -6.80 21.48 4.08
C PRO A 141 -7.38 22.55 3.15
N ARG A 142 -8.64 22.38 2.73
CA ARG A 142 -9.33 23.42 1.96
C ARG A 142 -9.79 24.55 2.85
N GLU A 143 -9.98 25.72 2.26
CA GLU A 143 -10.61 26.87 2.91
C GLU A 143 -11.97 26.47 3.54
N GLU A 144 -12.28 26.97 4.74
CA GLU A 144 -13.53 26.69 5.47
C GLU A 144 -13.79 25.21 5.77
N SER A 145 -12.75 24.36 5.78
CA SER A 145 -12.89 22.93 6.09
C SER A 145 -13.45 22.71 7.50
N TYR A 146 -14.35 21.73 7.62
CA TYR A 146 -14.74 21.21 8.92
C TYR A 146 -13.55 20.56 9.60
N LEU A 147 -13.52 20.65 10.93
CA LEU A 147 -12.46 20.11 11.76
C LEU A 147 -12.98 18.91 12.54
N LYS A 148 -12.41 17.75 12.24
CA LYS A 148 -12.53 16.56 13.09
C LYS A 148 -11.39 16.54 14.08
N LEU A 149 -11.72 16.49 15.37
CA LEU A 149 -10.78 16.47 16.47
C LEU A 149 -10.22 15.06 16.70
N PRO A 150 -8.99 14.96 17.21
CA PRO A 150 -8.40 13.67 17.56
C PRO A 150 -9.00 13.15 18.87
N ARG A 151 -8.96 11.83 19.04
CA ARG A 151 -9.26 11.14 20.29
C ARG A 151 -7.97 10.88 21.07
N LYS A 152 -8.07 10.73 22.39
CA LYS A 152 -6.92 10.50 23.27
C LYS A 152 -6.44 9.05 23.21
N ARG A 153 -5.15 8.87 23.53
CA ARG A 153 -4.40 7.61 23.53
C ARG A 153 -4.00 7.13 22.14
N ARG A 154 -2.93 6.36 22.06
CA ARG A 154 -2.55 5.58 20.86
C ARG A 154 -2.02 4.19 21.25
N ALA A 155 -1.81 3.33 20.27
CA ALA A 155 -1.02 2.13 20.45
C ALA A 155 0.44 2.53 20.72
N MET A 156 1.05 1.95 21.75
CA MET A 156 2.36 2.37 22.27
C MET A 156 3.57 2.13 21.34
N GLY A 157 3.37 1.70 20.09
CA GLY A 157 4.43 1.57 19.09
C GLY A 157 4.90 2.94 18.59
N LYS A 158 6.20 3.19 18.62
CA LYS A 158 6.81 4.44 18.15
C LYS A 158 8.00 4.18 17.24
N GLY A 159 8.06 4.90 16.13
CA GLY A 159 9.22 4.99 15.26
C GLY A 159 10.48 5.42 16.03
N TYR A 160 11.65 5.04 15.51
CA TYR A 160 12.91 5.15 16.25
C TYR A 160 13.26 6.61 16.60
N LYS A 161 12.90 7.56 15.74
CA LYS A 161 13.17 9.00 15.92
C LYS A 161 12.00 9.82 16.48
N GLU A 162 10.79 9.26 16.61
CA GLU A 162 9.60 9.99 17.10
C GLU A 162 9.87 10.68 18.45
N ALA A 163 10.39 9.94 19.44
CA ALA A 163 10.54 10.45 20.80
C ALA A 163 11.61 11.55 20.92
N ASP A 164 12.67 11.47 20.12
CA ASP A 164 13.71 12.49 20.10
C ASP A 164 13.21 13.75 19.40
N PHE A 165 12.54 13.59 18.27
CA PHE A 165 12.03 14.72 17.49
C PHE A 165 10.92 15.47 18.23
N TYR A 166 10.03 14.75 18.92
CA TYR A 166 9.05 15.34 19.84
C TYR A 166 9.69 16.26 20.89
N LYS A 167 10.76 15.79 21.56
CA LYS A 167 11.49 16.59 22.55
C LYS A 167 12.12 17.82 21.91
N ALA A 168 12.68 17.66 20.70
CA ALA A 168 13.32 18.74 19.97
C ALA A 168 12.31 19.82 19.54
N ILE A 169 11.10 19.42 19.10
CA ILE A 169 10.00 20.33 18.78
C ILE A 169 9.59 21.12 20.02
N ILE A 170 9.27 20.47 21.14
CA ILE A 170 8.87 21.16 22.37
C ILE A 170 9.93 22.16 22.84
N ALA A 171 11.21 21.79 22.74
CA ALA A 171 12.30 22.67 23.16
C ALA A 171 12.45 23.92 22.27
N ASN A 172 11.99 23.87 21.02
CA ASN A 172 12.23 24.93 20.03
C ASN A 172 10.97 25.68 19.58
N ILE A 173 9.77 25.14 19.80
CA ILE A 173 8.46 25.73 19.46
C ILE A 173 7.55 25.69 20.70
N PRO A 174 7.94 26.35 21.82
CA PRO A 174 7.18 26.31 23.09
C PRO A 174 5.80 26.98 23.01
N GLU A 175 5.55 27.78 21.98
CA GLU A 175 4.31 28.52 21.78
C GLU A 175 3.13 27.68 21.28
N VAL A 176 3.36 26.45 20.81
CA VAL A 176 2.31 25.55 20.29
C VAL A 176 2.19 24.30 21.17
N GLU A 177 0.97 23.83 21.43
CA GLU A 177 0.74 22.56 22.13
C GLU A 177 1.23 21.40 21.27
N VAL A 178 1.92 20.43 21.87
CA VAL A 178 2.43 19.24 21.18
C VAL A 178 1.93 18.00 21.90
N ASP A 179 1.31 17.08 21.16
CA ASP A 179 0.81 15.81 21.68
C ASP A 179 1.28 14.66 20.79
N VAL A 180 1.54 13.50 21.40
CA VAL A 180 2.00 12.28 20.74
C VAL A 180 1.16 11.06 21.14
N ASP A 181 0.06 11.27 21.85
CA ASP A 181 -0.82 10.22 22.36
C ASP A 181 -2.25 10.45 21.87
N LEU A 182 -2.40 10.53 20.54
CA LEU A 182 -3.63 10.84 19.84
C LEU A 182 -3.89 9.86 18.69
N HIS A 183 -5.16 9.69 18.34
CA HIS A 183 -5.58 8.93 17.17
C HIS A 183 -6.83 9.53 16.51
N MET A 184 -7.05 9.19 15.25
CA MET A 184 -8.22 9.58 14.46
C MET A 184 -9.04 8.33 14.12
N ALA A 185 -10.25 8.24 14.66
CA ALA A 185 -11.19 7.18 14.30
C ALA A 185 -11.54 7.26 12.81
N ILE A 186 -11.70 6.12 12.15
CA ILE A 186 -12.03 6.02 10.74
C ILE A 186 -13.41 5.34 10.64
N PRO A 187 -14.37 5.90 9.88
CA PRO A 187 -15.67 5.27 9.72
C PRO A 187 -15.56 3.83 9.22
N HIS A 188 -16.29 2.91 9.87
CA HIS A 188 -16.34 1.50 9.51
C HIS A 188 -15.00 0.75 9.62
N TYR A 189 -14.07 1.27 10.42
CA TYR A 189 -12.77 0.66 10.59
C TYR A 189 -12.35 0.66 12.06
N SER A 190 -11.98 -0.51 12.58
CA SER A 190 -11.62 -0.67 13.98
C SER A 190 -10.22 -0.15 14.34
N ARG A 191 -9.38 0.13 13.35
CA ARG A 191 -8.01 0.61 13.56
C ARG A 191 -7.93 2.08 13.15
N PRO A 192 -7.68 3.00 14.10
CA PRO A 192 -7.59 4.41 13.78
C PRO A 192 -6.27 4.75 13.08
N TYR A 193 -6.19 5.94 12.49
CA TYR A 193 -4.89 6.52 12.15
C TYR A 193 -4.24 7.14 13.38
N GLU A 194 -2.98 6.80 13.61
CA GLU A 194 -2.17 7.31 14.72
C GLU A 194 -1.06 8.20 14.16
N PRO A 195 -1.18 9.54 14.24
CA PRO A 195 -0.12 10.47 13.84
C PRO A 195 1.12 10.29 14.74
N ASP A 196 2.31 10.56 14.22
CA ASP A 196 3.54 10.46 15.02
C ASP A 196 3.61 11.57 16.06
N ILE A 197 3.45 12.81 15.61
CA ILE A 197 3.48 14.02 16.45
C ILE A 197 2.41 14.98 15.95
N VAL A 198 1.63 15.56 16.87
CA VAL A 198 0.59 16.53 16.55
C VAL A 198 0.94 17.88 17.15
N LEU A 199 0.92 18.93 16.32
CA LEU A 199 0.93 20.32 16.81
C LEU A 199 -0.50 20.85 16.86
N ILE A 200 -0.83 21.55 17.93
CA ILE A 200 -2.17 22.04 18.22
C ILE A 200 -2.11 23.52 18.57
N ASP A 201 -2.83 24.33 17.78
CA ASP A 201 -3.15 25.71 18.09
C ASP A 201 -4.68 25.84 18.16
N ARG A 202 -5.18 25.89 19.40
CA ARG A 202 -6.62 25.89 19.71
C ARG A 202 -7.30 27.21 19.35
N GLU A 203 -6.56 28.32 19.31
CA GLU A 203 -7.14 29.62 18.96
C GLU A 203 -7.56 29.61 17.49
N LEU A 204 -6.71 29.05 16.63
CA LEU A 204 -6.94 28.95 15.19
C LEU A 204 -7.65 27.67 14.76
N ASN A 205 -7.97 26.75 15.70
CA ASN A 205 -8.45 25.42 15.36
C ASN A 205 -7.49 24.73 14.35
N LEU A 206 -6.18 24.88 14.57
CA LEU A 206 -5.12 24.36 13.71
C LEU A 206 -4.54 23.11 14.33
N TYR A 207 -4.62 22.01 13.58
CA TYR A 207 -4.02 20.72 13.92
C TYR A 207 -3.07 20.32 12.81
N ILE A 208 -1.82 20.03 13.16
CA ILE A 208 -0.79 19.63 12.22
C ILE A 208 -0.34 18.21 12.57
N ASP A 209 -0.57 17.29 11.65
CA ASP A 209 0.00 15.93 11.65
C ASP A 209 1.43 16.00 11.13
N ILE A 210 2.41 15.67 11.97
CA ILE A 210 3.82 15.54 11.59
C ILE A 210 4.14 14.05 11.54
N GLU A 211 4.52 13.58 10.36
CA GLU A 211 4.89 12.18 10.08
C GLU A 211 6.40 12.06 9.79
N ILE A 212 7.00 10.98 10.28
CA ILE A 212 8.38 10.61 10.03
C ILE A 212 8.37 9.33 9.21
N ASP A 213 8.73 9.42 7.93
CA ASP A 213 8.65 8.29 7.01
C ASP A 213 9.96 7.48 7.02
N GLU A 214 9.88 6.20 7.38
CA GLU A 214 10.96 5.22 7.27
C GLU A 214 10.90 4.44 5.95
N PRO A 215 12.04 4.12 5.29
CA PRO A 215 12.01 3.35 4.05
C PRO A 215 11.65 1.87 4.22
N TYR A 216 11.83 1.33 5.42
CA TYR A 216 11.42 -0.02 5.79
C TYR A 216 11.24 -0.09 7.30
N ASP A 217 10.35 -0.95 7.76
CA ASP A 217 10.11 -1.25 9.18
C ASP A 217 11.41 -1.65 9.90
N GLY A 218 11.63 -1.19 11.14
CA GLY A 218 12.89 -1.44 11.83
C GLY A 218 13.14 -2.93 12.13
N TYR A 219 12.13 -3.64 12.64
CA TYR A 219 12.27 -4.99 13.18
C TYR A 219 11.87 -6.09 12.20
N TYR A 220 10.70 -5.96 11.58
CA TYR A 220 10.18 -6.85 10.55
C TYR A 220 10.77 -6.58 9.16
N ARG A 221 11.36 -5.38 8.96
CA ARG A 221 12.20 -5.04 7.79
C ARG A 221 11.48 -4.91 6.45
N PHE A 222 10.16 -5.00 6.40
CA PHE A 222 9.45 -4.88 5.13
C PHE A 222 9.43 -3.41 4.66
N PRO A 223 9.44 -3.13 3.33
CA PRO A 223 9.35 -1.78 2.78
C PRO A 223 8.11 -0.99 3.21
N THR A 224 8.28 0.33 3.37
CA THR A 224 7.25 1.26 3.88
C THR A 224 7.31 2.62 3.18
N HIS A 225 6.18 3.36 3.16
CA HIS A 225 6.00 4.70 2.56
C HIS A 225 6.47 4.85 1.09
N GLU A 226 6.59 3.74 0.38
CA GLU A 226 7.02 3.73 -1.00
C GLU A 226 5.88 4.07 -1.96
N PHE A 227 6.22 4.63 -3.11
CA PHE A 227 5.31 4.63 -4.24
C PHE A 227 5.49 3.36 -5.09
N ILE A 228 4.41 2.98 -5.77
CA ILE A 228 4.41 1.91 -6.77
C ILE A 228 3.95 2.47 -8.12
N ARG A 229 4.36 1.81 -9.20
CA ARG A 229 3.85 2.05 -10.54
C ARG A 229 2.82 0.97 -10.86
N ASP A 230 1.62 1.38 -11.22
CA ASP A 230 0.60 0.44 -11.68
C ASP A 230 0.89 -0.06 -13.10
N GLU A 231 0.04 -0.96 -13.60
CA GLU A 231 0.17 -1.56 -14.94
C GLU A 231 0.12 -0.54 -16.09
N LYS A 232 -0.39 0.67 -15.84
CA LYS A 232 -0.49 1.78 -16.79
C LYS A 232 0.64 2.79 -16.60
N ASP A 233 1.66 2.47 -15.80
CA ASP A 233 2.77 3.33 -15.41
C ASP A 233 2.31 4.62 -14.68
N VAL A 234 1.16 4.54 -14.01
CA VAL A 234 0.65 5.58 -13.11
C VAL A 234 1.21 5.36 -11.72
N ILE A 235 1.62 6.45 -11.10
CA ILE A 235 2.24 6.45 -9.78
C ILE A 235 1.16 6.42 -8.73
N VAL A 236 1.20 5.42 -7.87
CA VAL A 236 0.31 5.27 -6.72
C VAL A 236 1.15 5.40 -5.45
N LYS A 237 0.90 6.45 -4.68
CA LYS A 237 1.53 6.68 -3.37
C LYS A 237 0.66 6.06 -2.30
N LYS A 238 1.24 5.23 -1.43
CA LYS A 238 0.51 4.55 -0.36
C LYS A 238 -0.11 5.52 0.64
N ASP A 239 0.60 6.61 0.95
CA ASP A 239 0.19 7.58 1.98
C ASP A 239 -0.90 8.56 1.51
N ASN A 240 -1.24 8.56 0.21
CA ASN A 240 -2.21 9.52 -0.34
C ASN A 240 -3.60 9.42 0.30
N ILE A 241 -4.07 8.21 0.62
CA ILE A 241 -5.38 7.99 1.25
C ILE A 241 -5.39 8.62 2.66
N ARG A 242 -4.35 8.32 3.44
CA ARG A 242 -4.15 8.85 4.79
C ARG A 242 -4.09 10.37 4.77
N ASP A 243 -3.22 10.95 3.95
CA ASP A 243 -3.05 12.40 3.88
C ASP A 243 -4.34 13.11 3.44
N LEU A 244 -5.09 12.49 2.52
CA LEU A 244 -6.38 13.01 2.09
C LEU A 244 -7.40 12.96 3.24
N PHE A 245 -7.42 11.88 4.02
CA PHE A 245 -8.26 11.79 5.21
C PHE A 245 -7.95 12.88 6.23
N PHE A 246 -6.68 13.19 6.51
CA PHE A 246 -6.30 14.25 7.44
C PHE A 246 -6.66 15.64 6.90
N THR A 247 -6.33 15.94 5.64
CA THR A 247 -6.66 17.23 5.03
C THR A 247 -8.16 17.47 4.86
N GLU A 248 -8.94 16.44 4.55
CA GLU A 248 -10.42 16.52 4.55
C GLU A 248 -11.01 16.61 5.96
N SER A 249 -10.26 16.19 6.98
CA SER A 249 -10.59 16.38 8.40
C SER A 249 -10.20 17.76 8.93
N GLY A 250 -9.69 18.65 8.09
CA GLY A 250 -9.27 20.01 8.48
C GLY A 250 -7.85 20.12 9.03
N TRP A 251 -7.02 19.08 8.88
CA TRP A 251 -5.64 19.07 9.38
C TRP A 251 -4.64 19.50 8.30
N VAL A 252 -3.53 20.09 8.73
CA VAL A 252 -2.31 20.21 7.92
C VAL A 252 -1.51 18.92 8.10
N VAL A 253 -0.91 18.42 7.03
CA VAL A 253 0.02 17.27 7.09
C VAL A 253 1.41 17.76 6.72
N ILE A 254 2.41 17.43 7.53
CA ILE A 254 3.84 17.64 7.25
C ILE A 254 4.54 16.27 7.31
N ARG A 255 5.26 15.89 6.26
CA ARG A 255 6.04 14.64 6.25
C ARG A 255 7.53 14.93 6.09
N PHE A 256 8.36 14.26 6.87
CA PHE A 256 9.82 14.23 6.74
C PHE A 256 10.30 12.79 6.53
N THR A 257 11.47 12.60 5.92
CA THR A 257 12.13 11.29 5.99
C THR A 257 12.80 11.13 7.36
N GLU A 258 12.92 9.90 7.88
CA GLU A 258 13.69 9.64 9.11
C GLU A 258 15.14 10.14 8.97
N TYR A 259 15.71 10.07 7.77
CA TYR A 259 17.06 10.59 7.48
C TYR A 259 17.16 12.11 7.69
N GLN A 260 16.18 12.88 7.21
CA GLN A 260 16.10 14.33 7.46
C GLN A 260 15.98 14.63 8.95
N VAL A 261 15.06 13.94 9.64
CA VAL A 261 14.86 14.13 11.08
C VAL A 261 16.14 13.80 11.86
N HIS A 262 16.85 12.74 11.48
CA HIS A 262 18.05 12.30 12.17
C HIS A 262 19.26 13.24 11.95
N LEU A 263 19.52 13.64 10.70
CA LEU A 263 20.75 14.37 10.34
C LEU A 263 20.56 15.88 10.21
N GLN A 264 19.32 16.35 10.08
CA GLN A 264 18.95 17.74 9.81
C GLN A 264 17.82 18.21 10.76
N GLU A 265 17.82 17.73 12.02
CA GLU A 265 16.78 17.99 13.03
C GLU A 265 16.44 19.49 13.15
N LYS A 266 17.47 20.34 13.25
CA LYS A 266 17.30 21.80 13.36
C LYS A 266 16.62 22.40 12.13
N GLN A 267 16.96 21.91 10.95
CA GLN A 267 16.37 22.37 9.70
C GLN A 267 14.92 21.90 9.56
N CYS A 268 14.60 20.68 10.02
CA CYS A 268 13.22 20.19 10.07
C CYS A 268 12.37 21.05 11.03
N ILE A 269 12.89 21.41 12.21
CA ILE A 269 12.24 22.34 13.14
C ILE A 269 12.05 23.72 12.52
N ALA A 270 13.08 24.26 11.86
CA ALA A 270 12.95 25.52 11.14
C ALA A 270 11.88 25.44 10.05
N TYR A 271 11.75 24.30 9.36
CA TYR A 271 10.74 24.11 8.32
C TYR A 271 9.32 24.09 8.92
N ILE A 272 9.13 23.42 10.06
CA ILE A 272 7.86 23.47 10.81
C ILE A 272 7.51 24.92 11.18
N LYS A 273 8.49 25.71 11.65
CA LYS A 273 8.30 27.13 11.95
C LYS A 273 7.92 27.94 10.71
N ASP A 274 8.56 27.70 9.57
CA ASP A 274 8.22 28.36 8.31
C ASP A 274 6.76 28.08 7.92
N VAL A 275 6.29 26.83 8.10
CA VAL A 275 4.88 26.46 7.87
C VAL A 275 3.94 27.18 8.85
N LEU A 276 4.20 27.13 10.15
CA LEU A 276 3.40 27.83 11.17
C LEU A 276 3.32 29.33 10.91
N ASN A 277 4.47 29.97 10.70
CA ASN A 277 4.56 31.40 10.39
C ASN A 277 3.81 31.76 9.12
N SER A 278 3.82 30.88 8.11
CA SER A 278 3.05 31.09 6.89
C SER A 278 1.54 31.11 7.08
N ILE A 279 1.04 30.38 8.08
CA ILE A 279 -0.36 30.37 8.47
C ILE A 279 -0.68 31.62 9.31
N TYR A 280 0.18 31.96 10.28
CA TYR A 280 -0.04 33.08 11.19
C TYR A 280 0.05 34.45 10.52
N THR A 281 1.06 34.63 9.66
CA THR A 281 1.40 35.92 9.05
C THR A 281 0.85 36.07 7.64
N TYR A 282 0.35 34.98 7.06
CA TYR A 282 0.00 34.91 5.64
C TYR A 282 1.19 35.37 4.78
N ARG A 283 2.41 34.92 5.09
CA ARG A 283 3.64 35.15 4.30
C ARG A 283 4.62 34.00 4.49
N LEU A 284 5.34 33.66 3.44
CA LEU A 284 6.43 32.68 3.53
C LEU A 284 7.76 33.41 3.72
N ASP A 285 8.29 33.32 4.93
CA ASP A 285 9.66 33.70 5.27
C ASP A 285 10.48 32.41 5.43
N GLU A 286 11.14 31.97 4.36
CA GLU A 286 11.93 30.73 4.37
C GLU A 286 13.19 30.89 5.22
N SER A 287 13.19 30.28 6.41
CA SER A 287 14.36 30.19 7.29
C SER A 287 15.04 28.82 7.21
N SER A 288 14.28 27.79 6.85
CA SER A 288 14.78 26.43 6.72
C SER A 288 15.60 26.24 5.44
N ASN A 289 16.69 25.49 5.58
CA ASN A 289 17.46 24.93 4.48
C ASN A 289 17.48 23.39 4.53
N CYS A 290 16.38 22.78 4.99
CA CYS A 290 16.24 21.33 4.99
C CYS A 290 16.41 20.78 3.57
N THR A 291 17.33 19.83 3.41
CA THR A 291 17.67 19.29 2.08
C THR A 291 16.49 18.50 1.53
N LEU A 292 16.14 18.76 0.27
CA LEU A 292 15.05 18.04 -0.40
C LEU A 292 15.43 16.58 -0.70
N GLU A 293 14.52 15.65 -0.40
CA GLU A 293 14.70 14.22 -0.68
C GLU A 293 13.55 13.67 -1.53
N PRO A 294 13.82 12.94 -2.63
CA PRO A 294 12.77 12.32 -3.40
C PRO A 294 12.14 11.14 -2.63
N GLN A 295 10.86 10.90 -2.84
CA GLN A 295 10.22 9.65 -2.42
C GLN A 295 10.94 8.45 -3.02
N TRP A 296 11.08 7.38 -2.24
CA TRP A 296 11.62 6.11 -2.71
C TRP A 296 10.53 5.22 -3.30
N ASP A 297 10.93 4.39 -4.27
CA ASP A 297 10.10 3.29 -4.75
C ASP A 297 10.35 2.00 -3.95
N TYR A 298 9.50 1.01 -4.20
CA TYR A 298 9.61 -0.31 -3.59
C TYR A 298 10.98 -0.96 -3.76
N GLN A 299 11.57 -0.90 -4.96
CA GLN A 299 12.85 -1.55 -5.24
C GLN A 299 14.00 -0.87 -4.50
N GLN A 300 13.94 0.46 -4.36
CA GLN A 300 14.88 1.25 -3.59
C GLN A 300 14.81 0.91 -2.10
N ALA A 301 13.61 0.81 -1.52
CA ALA A 301 13.41 0.37 -0.15
C ALA A 301 13.98 -1.04 0.10
N VAL A 302 13.72 -2.00 -0.82
CA VAL A 302 14.28 -3.36 -0.74
C VAL A 302 15.81 -3.36 -0.79
N ARG A 303 16.43 -2.53 -1.63
CA ARG A 303 17.90 -2.41 -1.65
C ARG A 303 18.44 -1.79 -0.36
N TRP A 304 17.76 -0.76 0.14
CA TRP A 304 18.14 -0.08 1.37
C TRP A 304 18.06 -1.00 2.59
N GLU A 305 17.00 -1.81 2.69
CA GLU A 305 16.86 -2.88 3.68
C GLU A 305 18.07 -3.81 3.68
N LYS A 306 18.41 -4.40 2.52
CA LYS A 306 19.56 -5.33 2.39
C LYS A 306 20.89 -4.70 2.72
N SER A 307 21.01 -3.39 2.47
CA SER A 307 22.22 -2.63 2.73
C SER A 307 22.31 -2.10 4.16
N HIS A 308 21.31 -2.35 5.02
CA HIS A 308 21.20 -1.78 6.36
C HIS A 308 21.28 -0.25 6.34
N TYR A 309 20.57 0.38 5.40
CA TYR A 309 20.63 1.82 5.16
C TYR A 309 20.26 2.63 6.41
N ARG A 310 19.12 2.31 7.04
CA ARG A 310 18.67 2.94 8.30
C ARG A 310 19.69 2.77 9.41
N GLU A 311 20.11 1.54 9.66
CA GLU A 311 21.07 1.24 10.73
C GLU A 311 22.40 1.99 10.56
N LYS A 312 22.88 2.13 9.31
CA LYS A 312 24.10 2.86 8.99
C LYS A 312 24.02 4.34 9.34
N TYR A 313 22.95 5.04 8.92
CA TYR A 313 22.85 6.46 9.22
C TYR A 313 22.45 6.73 10.68
N LEU A 314 21.70 5.82 11.31
CA LEU A 314 21.35 5.90 12.74
C LEU A 314 22.50 5.51 13.66
N GLY A 315 23.55 4.86 13.13
CA GLY A 315 24.70 4.40 13.92
C GLY A 315 24.36 3.25 14.89
N ILE A 316 23.43 2.37 14.51
CA ILE A 316 23.03 1.20 15.31
C ILE A 316 23.42 -0.11 14.61
N GLU A 317 23.55 -1.20 15.37
CA GLU A 317 23.82 -2.52 14.79
C GLU A 317 22.55 -3.16 14.21
N LYS A 318 21.44 -3.04 14.94
CA LYS A 318 20.13 -3.60 14.58
C LYS A 318 19.02 -2.96 15.41
N PHE A 319 17.80 -3.00 14.89
CA PHE A 319 16.61 -2.66 15.66
C PHE A 319 16.20 -3.80 16.60
N GLY A 320 15.65 -3.44 17.76
CA GLY A 320 15.05 -4.38 18.70
C GLY A 320 13.56 -4.58 18.43
N LYS A 321 13.02 -5.75 18.81
CA LYS A 321 11.57 -5.99 18.75
C LYS A 321 10.87 -5.09 19.78
N GLN A 322 10.10 -4.12 19.30
CA GLN A 322 9.14 -3.41 20.15
C GLN A 322 7.89 -4.27 20.32
N LYS A 323 7.43 -4.45 21.56
CA LYS A 323 6.15 -5.10 21.85
C LYS A 323 5.09 -4.03 22.08
N ALA A 324 3.99 -4.09 21.34
CA ALA A 324 2.83 -3.27 21.62
C ALA A 324 2.25 -3.66 22.99
N THR A 325 2.24 -2.73 23.94
CA THR A 325 1.65 -2.91 25.27
C THR A 325 0.15 -2.60 25.28
N SER A 326 -0.32 -1.86 24.27
CA SER A 326 -1.72 -1.49 24.10
C SER A 326 -2.16 -1.58 22.63
N GLU A 327 -3.46 -1.76 22.42
CA GLU A 327 -4.14 -1.71 21.12
C GLU A 327 -5.38 -0.81 21.26
N ILE A 328 -5.51 0.21 20.42
CA ILE A 328 -6.72 1.02 20.34
C ILE A 328 -7.75 0.27 19.50
N ILE A 329 -8.96 0.15 20.03
CA ILE A 329 -10.09 -0.48 19.33
C ILE A 329 -11.20 0.56 19.19
N VAL A 330 -11.57 0.84 17.95
CA VAL A 330 -12.76 1.63 17.60
C VAL A 330 -13.91 0.65 17.31
N ASP A 331 -15.13 0.97 17.75
CA ASP A 331 -16.30 0.16 17.37
C ASP A 331 -16.63 0.39 15.88
N PHE A 332 -16.73 -0.70 15.12
CA PHE A 332 -17.05 -0.69 13.69
C PHE A 332 -18.39 0.00 13.36
N ASN A 333 -19.34 0.01 14.30
CA ASN A 333 -20.65 0.63 14.12
C ASN A 333 -20.69 2.09 14.56
N GLU A 334 -19.66 2.55 15.26
CA GLU A 334 -19.55 3.92 15.72
C GLU A 334 -19.25 4.83 14.54
N ASN A 335 -20.01 5.91 14.43
CA ASN A 335 -19.80 6.93 13.42
C ASN A 335 -20.04 8.30 14.06
N GLU A 336 -18.99 9.10 14.13
CA GLU A 336 -19.03 10.42 14.72
C GLU A 336 -19.97 11.32 13.91
N SER A 337 -20.77 12.12 14.59
CA SER A 337 -21.79 12.95 13.95
C SER A 337 -21.20 13.94 12.93
N ILE A 338 -19.97 14.40 13.15
CA ILE A 338 -19.20 15.27 12.24
C ILE A 338 -18.93 14.64 10.87
N GLU A 339 -18.87 13.30 10.75
CA GLU A 339 -18.63 12.63 9.47
C GLU A 339 -19.76 12.88 8.46
N ARG A 340 -20.94 13.31 8.91
CA ARG A 340 -22.03 13.76 8.01
C ARG A 340 -21.76 15.12 7.37
N SER A 341 -20.94 15.96 8.00
CA SER A 341 -20.56 17.28 7.51
C SER A 341 -19.31 17.24 6.64
N LEU A 342 -18.47 16.21 6.80
CA LEU A 342 -17.21 16.05 6.05
C LEU A 342 -17.48 15.58 4.62
N ASN A 343 -16.89 16.27 3.66
CA ASN A 343 -16.97 15.91 2.24
C ASN A 343 -15.84 14.96 1.87
N ARG A 344 -15.95 13.70 2.34
CA ARG A 344 -14.95 12.67 2.04
C ARG A 344 -14.88 12.36 0.55
N THR A 345 -13.68 12.32 -0.04
CA THR A 345 -13.51 11.92 -1.44
C THR A 345 -13.82 10.44 -1.61
N LYS A 346 -14.75 10.13 -2.51
CA LYS A 346 -15.14 8.75 -2.86
C LYS A 346 -14.23 8.20 -3.95
N ARG A 347 -13.66 7.01 -3.73
CA ARG A 347 -12.74 6.32 -4.64
C ARG A 347 -13.35 5.06 -5.27
N SER A 348 -14.34 4.46 -4.64
CA SER A 348 -15.09 3.32 -5.17
C SER A 348 -16.57 3.64 -5.40
N LYS A 349 -17.23 2.85 -6.25
CA LYS A 349 -18.69 2.81 -6.35
C LYS A 349 -19.12 1.51 -5.68
N SER A 350 -19.56 1.56 -4.43
CA SER A 350 -20.13 0.38 -3.80
C SER A 350 -21.46 0.04 -4.49
N GLU A 351 -21.46 -0.93 -5.41
CA GLU A 351 -22.68 -1.66 -5.75
C GLU A 351 -22.95 -2.62 -4.60
N ALA A 352 -23.94 -2.28 -3.79
CA ALA A 352 -24.35 -3.02 -2.61
C ALA A 352 -24.52 -4.51 -2.91
N LEU A 353 -23.55 -5.33 -2.50
CA LEU A 353 -23.65 -6.77 -2.49
C LEU A 353 -23.89 -7.23 -1.06
N GLN A 354 -24.85 -8.14 -0.91
CA GLN A 354 -25.23 -8.77 0.36
C GLN A 354 -24.04 -9.55 0.91
N GLY A 355 -23.27 -8.93 1.82
CA GLY A 355 -22.13 -9.56 2.49
C GLY A 355 -21.43 -8.60 3.45
N ASN A 356 -20.64 -9.13 4.38
CA ASN A 356 -19.86 -8.33 5.35
C ASN A 356 -18.55 -7.77 4.76
N VAL A 357 -18.20 -8.15 3.53
CA VAL A 357 -16.98 -7.69 2.82
C VAL A 357 -17.35 -7.40 1.37
N ALA A 358 -16.98 -6.22 0.88
CA ALA A 358 -16.99 -5.90 -0.53
C ALA A 358 -15.65 -6.26 -1.16
N PHE A 359 -15.69 -6.76 -2.39
CA PHE A 359 -14.51 -7.12 -3.17
C PHE A 359 -14.65 -6.52 -4.56
N GLU A 360 -13.61 -5.82 -5.01
CA GLU A 360 -13.51 -5.27 -6.36
C GLU A 360 -12.63 -6.15 -7.23
N ASP A 361 -13.23 -6.83 -8.21
CA ASP A 361 -12.51 -7.75 -9.10
C ASP A 361 -11.41 -7.06 -9.92
N GLU A 362 -11.64 -5.82 -10.37
CA GLU A 362 -10.67 -5.07 -11.19
C GLU A 362 -9.39 -4.74 -10.41
N THR A 363 -9.51 -4.36 -9.14
CA THR A 363 -8.40 -3.90 -8.29
C THR A 363 -7.89 -4.97 -7.34
N HIS A 364 -8.60 -6.10 -7.22
CA HIS A 364 -8.36 -7.17 -6.24
C HIS A 364 -8.35 -6.64 -4.79
N THR A 365 -9.14 -5.60 -4.53
CA THR A 365 -9.21 -4.90 -3.25
C THR A 365 -10.42 -5.38 -2.43
N TYR A 366 -10.20 -5.59 -1.14
CA TYR A 366 -11.24 -5.91 -0.16
C TYR A 366 -11.50 -4.69 0.70
N HIS A 367 -12.75 -4.32 0.91
CA HIS A 367 -13.10 -3.18 1.77
C HIS A 367 -14.41 -3.41 2.50
N HIS A 368 -14.66 -2.61 3.53
CA HIS A 368 -15.95 -2.63 4.21
C HIS A 368 -17.06 -2.16 3.23
N PRO A 369 -18.21 -2.85 3.11
CA PRO A 369 -19.23 -2.53 2.09
C PRO A 369 -19.78 -1.09 2.11
N LYS A 370 -19.64 -0.41 3.26
CA LYS A 370 -20.05 0.98 3.46
C LYS A 370 -18.90 2.00 3.33
N ASP A 371 -17.66 1.55 3.16
CA ASP A 371 -16.54 2.44 2.90
C ASP A 371 -16.42 2.72 1.40
N GLU A 372 -16.63 3.98 1.01
CA GLU A 372 -16.44 4.44 -0.36
C GLU A 372 -15.13 5.24 -0.52
N THR A 373 -14.37 5.42 0.57
CA THR A 373 -13.21 6.33 0.63
C THR A 373 -11.88 5.60 0.45
N GLY A 374 -11.83 4.31 0.79
CA GLY A 374 -10.62 3.49 0.80
C GLY A 374 -9.82 3.59 2.10
N ASN A 375 -10.31 4.33 3.11
CA ASN A 375 -9.64 4.40 4.42
C ASN A 375 -9.77 3.11 5.22
N ALA A 376 -10.80 2.30 4.96
CA ALA A 376 -11.10 1.04 5.62
C ALA A 376 -10.81 -0.17 4.70
N GLU A 377 -9.80 -0.06 3.84
CA GLU A 377 -9.37 -1.16 2.97
C GLU A 377 -8.75 -2.29 3.82
N TYR A 378 -9.20 -3.52 3.60
CA TYR A 378 -8.63 -4.72 4.21
C TYR A 378 -7.32 -5.10 3.50
N ILE A 379 -6.29 -5.45 4.27
CA ILE A 379 -5.09 -6.04 3.67
C ILE A 379 -5.40 -7.46 3.19
N SER A 380 -5.10 -7.75 1.93
CA SER A 380 -5.25 -9.11 1.43
C SER A 380 -4.22 -10.06 2.09
N VAL A 381 -4.58 -11.33 2.29
CA VAL A 381 -3.64 -12.35 2.83
C VAL A 381 -2.36 -12.43 1.99
N THR A 382 -2.46 -12.31 0.66
CA THR A 382 -1.29 -12.33 -0.24
C THR A 382 -0.41 -11.11 -0.04
N THR A 383 -0.99 -9.90 0.00
CA THR A 383 -0.26 -8.65 0.26
C THR A 383 0.44 -8.68 1.62
N LEU A 384 -0.24 -9.19 2.65
CA LEU A 384 0.33 -9.35 3.99
C LEU A 384 1.55 -10.27 4.00
N ILE A 385 1.48 -11.40 3.31
CA ILE A 385 2.60 -12.33 3.18
C ILE A 385 3.74 -11.68 2.39
N ASP A 386 3.45 -11.04 1.26
CA ASP A 386 4.47 -10.50 0.36
C ASP A 386 5.35 -9.43 1.00
N ARG A 387 4.87 -8.74 2.06
CA ARG A 387 5.71 -7.86 2.89
C ARG A 387 6.99 -8.55 3.35
N PHE A 388 6.89 -9.82 3.75
CA PHE A 388 8.01 -10.60 4.26
C PHE A 388 8.90 -11.22 3.19
N PHE A 389 8.51 -11.16 1.92
CA PHE A 389 9.23 -11.80 0.82
C PHE A 389 9.60 -10.80 -0.27
N PRO A 390 10.34 -9.72 0.06
CA PRO A 390 10.69 -8.70 -0.90
C PRO A 390 11.52 -9.28 -2.04
N PHE A 391 11.16 -8.88 -3.26
CA PHE A 391 11.84 -9.31 -4.47
C PHE A 391 12.58 -8.14 -5.13
N ASP A 392 13.89 -8.30 -5.20
CA ASP A 392 14.82 -7.35 -5.82
C ASP A 392 14.93 -7.68 -7.30
N ILE A 393 14.07 -7.03 -8.08
CA ILE A 393 13.93 -7.29 -9.51
C ILE A 393 15.20 -6.90 -10.25
N ASP A 394 15.86 -5.82 -9.84
CA ASP A 394 17.06 -5.31 -10.50
C ASP A 394 18.21 -6.32 -10.37
N ARG A 395 18.43 -6.86 -9.17
CA ARG A 395 19.45 -7.91 -8.98
C ARG A 395 19.12 -9.18 -9.76
N PHE A 396 17.84 -9.55 -9.87
CA PHE A 396 17.40 -10.68 -10.69
C PHE A 396 17.72 -10.43 -12.17
N ILE A 397 17.38 -9.25 -12.70
CA ILE A 397 17.62 -8.85 -14.08
C ILE A 397 19.12 -8.87 -14.38
N GLN A 398 19.93 -8.20 -13.55
CA GLN A 398 21.39 -8.16 -13.71
C GLN A 398 22.01 -9.57 -13.70
N GLY A 399 21.52 -10.45 -12.81
CA GLY A 399 21.96 -11.84 -12.76
C GLY A 399 21.64 -12.62 -14.04
N LYS A 400 20.45 -12.39 -14.63
CA LYS A 400 20.00 -13.05 -15.85
C LYS A 400 20.70 -12.48 -17.10
N VAL A 401 20.89 -11.16 -17.19
CA VAL A 401 21.71 -10.49 -18.21
C VAL A 401 23.11 -11.09 -18.29
N LYS A 402 23.79 -11.22 -17.14
CA LYS A 402 25.14 -11.81 -17.07
C LYS A 402 25.18 -13.27 -17.55
N LYS A 403 24.09 -14.03 -17.32
CA LYS A 403 24.01 -15.45 -17.67
C LYS A 403 23.66 -15.68 -19.14
N GLU A 404 22.77 -14.87 -19.69
CA GLU A 404 22.16 -15.09 -21.00
C GLU A 404 22.73 -14.17 -22.10
N GLY A 405 23.50 -13.15 -21.73
CA GLY A 405 24.12 -12.21 -22.69
C GLY A 405 23.12 -11.26 -23.37
N LEU A 406 21.91 -11.15 -22.83
CA LEU A 406 20.84 -10.27 -23.30
C LEU A 406 20.94 -8.89 -22.65
N SER A 407 20.25 -7.88 -23.21
CA SER A 407 20.12 -6.56 -22.58
C SER A 407 19.18 -6.59 -21.36
N GLU A 408 19.30 -5.60 -20.47
CA GLU A 408 18.40 -5.45 -19.31
C GLU A 408 16.94 -5.27 -19.74
N GLU A 409 16.71 -4.49 -20.81
CA GLU A 409 15.38 -4.26 -21.39
C GLU A 409 14.74 -5.56 -21.87
N GLU A 410 15.46 -6.38 -22.65
CA GLU A 410 14.95 -7.66 -23.13
C GLU A 410 14.61 -8.63 -21.99
N VAL A 411 15.45 -8.67 -20.96
CA VAL A 411 15.22 -9.53 -19.78
C VAL A 411 14.00 -9.07 -18.99
N LEU A 412 13.81 -7.76 -18.82
CA LEU A 412 12.65 -7.18 -18.15
C LEU A 412 11.36 -7.43 -18.96
N GLU A 413 11.38 -7.19 -20.27
CA GLU A 413 10.25 -7.46 -21.16
C GLU A 413 9.85 -8.94 -21.13
N GLU A 414 10.82 -9.86 -21.18
CA GLU A 414 10.55 -11.29 -21.09
C GLU A 414 9.98 -11.66 -19.71
N PHE A 415 10.48 -11.05 -18.64
CA PHE A 415 9.96 -11.26 -17.28
C PHE A 415 8.51 -10.81 -17.15
N LEU A 416 8.19 -9.59 -17.59
CA LEU A 416 6.83 -9.04 -17.55
C LEU A 416 5.87 -9.85 -18.42
N ARG A 417 6.26 -10.19 -19.66
CA ARG A 417 5.44 -11.02 -20.55
C ARG A 417 5.13 -12.38 -19.93
N ASN A 418 6.12 -13.04 -19.35
CA ASN A 418 5.93 -14.33 -18.69
C ASN A 418 5.03 -14.22 -17.45
N ARG A 419 5.10 -13.10 -16.71
CA ARG A 419 4.25 -12.82 -15.55
C ARG A 419 2.80 -12.65 -15.99
N ASP A 420 2.56 -11.79 -16.98
CA ASP A 420 1.22 -11.44 -17.44
C ASP A 420 0.52 -12.64 -18.08
N GLU A 421 1.22 -13.40 -18.93
CA GLU A 421 0.68 -14.64 -19.52
C GLU A 421 0.36 -15.69 -18.45
N ALA A 422 1.20 -15.81 -17.41
CA ALA A 422 0.96 -16.75 -16.32
C ALA A 422 -0.24 -16.34 -15.47
N ALA A 423 -0.40 -15.03 -15.20
CA ALA A 423 -1.53 -14.48 -14.47
C ALA A 423 -2.83 -14.68 -15.24
N GLU A 424 -2.90 -14.26 -16.51
CA GLU A 424 -4.09 -14.37 -17.37
C GLU A 424 -4.58 -15.83 -17.47
N LYS A 425 -3.68 -16.76 -17.81
CA LYS A 425 -4.03 -18.18 -17.91
C LYS A 425 -4.36 -18.81 -16.55
N GLY A 426 -3.79 -18.29 -15.47
CA GLY A 426 -4.12 -18.69 -14.10
C GLY A 426 -5.54 -18.27 -13.75
N THR A 427 -5.87 -16.99 -13.90
CA THR A 427 -7.20 -16.43 -13.65
C THR A 427 -8.27 -17.15 -14.47
N TYR A 428 -8.03 -17.36 -15.76
CA TYR A 428 -8.94 -18.13 -16.62
C TYR A 428 -9.19 -19.55 -16.09
N LEU A 429 -8.13 -20.24 -15.65
CA LEU A 429 -8.26 -21.60 -15.12
C LEU A 429 -9.08 -21.64 -13.82
N HIS A 430 -8.86 -20.69 -12.91
CA HIS A 430 -9.64 -20.57 -11.67
C HIS A 430 -11.12 -20.32 -12.00
N GLU A 431 -11.43 -19.38 -12.89
CA GLU A 431 -12.79 -19.07 -13.34
C GLU A 431 -13.50 -20.32 -13.90
N GLN A 432 -12.83 -21.12 -14.73
CA GLN A 432 -13.45 -22.34 -15.27
C GLN A 432 -13.67 -23.41 -14.20
N ILE A 433 -12.74 -23.57 -13.25
CA ILE A 433 -12.90 -24.52 -12.14
C ILE A 433 -14.04 -24.09 -11.21
N GLU A 434 -14.14 -22.81 -10.89
CA GLU A 434 -15.22 -22.23 -10.09
C GLU A 434 -16.58 -22.51 -10.74
N ARG A 435 -16.72 -22.18 -12.04
CA ARG A 435 -17.95 -22.44 -12.81
C ARG A 435 -18.33 -23.91 -12.80
N PHE A 436 -17.35 -24.81 -12.97
CA PHE A 436 -17.58 -26.25 -12.87
C PHE A 436 -18.12 -26.66 -11.50
N LEU A 437 -17.48 -26.19 -10.41
CA LEU A 437 -17.89 -26.53 -9.04
C LEU A 437 -19.28 -25.99 -8.69
N LYS A 438 -19.65 -24.83 -9.25
CA LYS A 438 -20.98 -24.21 -9.08
C LYS A 438 -22.05 -24.79 -10.02
N GLY A 439 -21.69 -25.66 -10.96
CA GLY A 439 -22.62 -26.22 -11.94
C GLY A 439 -23.03 -25.25 -13.04
N GLU A 440 -22.21 -24.23 -13.31
CA GLU A 440 -22.39 -23.23 -14.35
C GLU A 440 -21.78 -23.70 -15.69
N SER A 441 -21.94 -22.91 -16.75
CA SER A 441 -21.29 -23.19 -18.04
C SER A 441 -19.80 -22.86 -17.97
N TYR A 442 -18.94 -23.83 -18.29
CA TYR A 442 -17.47 -23.68 -18.26
C TYR A 442 -16.82 -24.16 -19.57
N ASP A 443 -15.58 -23.73 -19.80
CA ASP A 443 -14.73 -24.24 -20.87
C ASP A 443 -13.76 -25.32 -20.34
N GLU A 444 -13.82 -26.51 -20.94
CA GLU A 444 -12.99 -27.66 -20.58
C GLU A 444 -11.92 -28.01 -21.62
N CYS A 445 -11.69 -27.14 -22.61
CA CYS A 445 -10.79 -27.43 -23.74
C CYS A 445 -9.30 -27.40 -23.36
N THR A 446 -8.94 -26.94 -22.16
CA THR A 446 -7.53 -26.83 -21.74
C THR A 446 -7.00 -28.14 -21.14
N LYS A 447 -5.70 -28.40 -21.34
CA LYS A 447 -5.03 -29.55 -20.71
C LYS A 447 -5.06 -29.45 -19.19
N GLU A 448 -4.87 -28.24 -18.66
CA GLU A 448 -4.94 -27.96 -17.23
C GLU A 448 -6.30 -28.32 -16.63
N PHE A 449 -7.40 -28.03 -17.33
CA PHE A 449 -8.73 -28.41 -16.87
C PHE A 449 -8.95 -29.93 -16.94
N ALA A 450 -8.40 -30.61 -17.95
CA ALA A 450 -8.40 -32.08 -18.00
C ALA A 450 -7.65 -32.70 -16.81
N HIS A 451 -6.53 -32.10 -16.38
CA HIS A 451 -5.80 -32.51 -15.17
C HIS A 451 -6.65 -32.29 -13.91
N PHE A 452 -7.33 -31.15 -13.81
CA PHE A 452 -8.29 -30.89 -12.73
C PHE A 452 -9.41 -31.94 -12.68
N ARG A 453 -10.01 -32.31 -13.82
CA ARG A 453 -11.06 -33.36 -13.85
C ARG A 453 -10.56 -34.70 -13.35
N ARG A 454 -9.33 -35.10 -13.68
CA ARG A 454 -8.74 -36.33 -13.15
C ARG A 454 -8.55 -36.26 -11.64
N PHE A 455 -8.06 -35.13 -11.11
CA PHE A 455 -8.01 -34.92 -9.67
C PHE A 455 -9.39 -35.01 -9.03
N TYR A 456 -10.38 -34.30 -9.58
CA TYR A 456 -11.74 -34.25 -9.06
C TYR A 456 -12.36 -35.66 -8.99
N ASN A 457 -12.25 -36.44 -10.05
CA ASN A 457 -12.76 -37.81 -10.05
C ASN A 457 -12.02 -38.70 -9.04
N HIS A 458 -10.69 -38.77 -9.11
CA HIS A 458 -9.89 -39.70 -8.31
C HIS A 458 -9.84 -39.36 -6.81
N VAL A 459 -10.04 -38.09 -6.44
CA VAL A 459 -9.85 -37.62 -5.07
C VAL A 459 -11.15 -37.13 -4.46
N ILE A 460 -11.97 -36.38 -5.19
CA ILE A 460 -13.21 -35.83 -4.64
C ILE A 460 -14.33 -36.86 -4.74
N VAL A 461 -14.64 -37.33 -5.95
CA VAL A 461 -15.74 -38.27 -6.20
C VAL A 461 -15.43 -39.64 -5.60
N ASP A 462 -14.33 -40.26 -5.99
CA ASP A 462 -14.01 -41.65 -5.60
C ASP A 462 -13.80 -41.79 -4.08
N LYS A 463 -13.36 -40.73 -3.40
CA LYS A 463 -13.18 -40.74 -1.94
C LYS A 463 -14.32 -40.08 -1.18
N GLY A 464 -15.40 -39.68 -1.84
CA GLY A 464 -16.62 -39.18 -1.20
C GLY A 464 -16.49 -37.82 -0.50
N PHE A 465 -15.59 -36.95 -0.95
CA PHE A 465 -15.55 -35.57 -0.46
C PHE A 465 -16.76 -34.80 -0.99
N GLN A 466 -17.36 -33.97 -0.12
CA GLN A 466 -18.51 -33.16 -0.47
C GLN A 466 -18.07 -31.73 -0.74
N PHE A 467 -18.46 -31.17 -1.89
CA PHE A 467 -18.25 -29.75 -2.17
C PHE A 467 -19.04 -28.89 -1.20
N VAL A 468 -18.41 -27.84 -0.67
CA VAL A 468 -19.02 -26.90 0.27
C VAL A 468 -19.16 -25.53 -0.39
N GLU A 469 -18.04 -24.96 -0.83
CA GLU A 469 -18.00 -23.60 -1.38
C GLU A 469 -16.74 -23.41 -2.22
N ALA A 470 -16.82 -22.57 -3.25
CA ALA A 470 -15.70 -22.12 -4.08
C ALA A 470 -15.62 -20.59 -4.02
N GLU A 471 -14.40 -20.06 -4.13
CA GLU A 471 -14.10 -18.61 -4.01
C GLU A 471 -14.70 -18.00 -2.73
N LYS A 472 -14.53 -18.71 -1.60
CA LYS A 472 -15.06 -18.28 -0.31
C LYS A 472 -14.27 -17.09 0.21
N LYS A 473 -14.92 -15.93 0.25
CA LYS A 473 -14.38 -14.72 0.90
C LYS A 473 -14.34 -14.92 2.42
N VAL A 474 -13.18 -14.68 3.02
CA VAL A 474 -12.94 -14.80 4.46
C VAL A 474 -12.39 -13.51 5.03
N LEU A 475 -12.78 -13.19 6.26
CA LEU A 475 -12.42 -11.97 6.96
C LEU A 475 -11.90 -12.27 8.37
N LEU A 476 -10.86 -11.53 8.75
CA LEU A 476 -10.30 -11.49 10.09
C LEU A 476 -10.31 -10.04 10.58
N GLU A 477 -11.49 -9.61 11.01
CA GLU A 477 -11.82 -8.22 11.37
C GLU A 477 -10.82 -7.61 12.36
N GLU A 478 -10.41 -8.37 13.37
CA GLU A 478 -9.49 -7.87 14.41
C GLU A 478 -8.10 -7.49 13.84
N TYR A 479 -7.72 -8.07 12.70
CA TYR A 479 -6.46 -7.78 12.02
C TYR A 479 -6.65 -6.97 10.73
N ASN A 480 -7.89 -6.64 10.39
CA ASN A 480 -8.22 -6.02 9.11
C ASN A 480 -7.70 -6.81 7.89
N VAL A 481 -7.69 -8.15 7.98
CA VAL A 481 -7.19 -9.03 6.92
C VAL A 481 -8.35 -9.70 6.22
N ALA A 482 -8.33 -9.72 4.89
CA ALA A 482 -9.29 -10.44 4.07
C ALA A 482 -8.60 -11.33 3.04
N GLY A 483 -9.32 -12.30 2.50
CA GLY A 483 -8.85 -13.07 1.35
C GLY A 483 -9.92 -13.98 0.81
N THR A 484 -9.55 -14.75 -0.21
CA THR A 484 -10.47 -15.66 -0.89
C THR A 484 -9.86 -17.05 -0.95
N VAL A 485 -10.62 -18.02 -0.48
CA VAL A 485 -10.26 -19.44 -0.45
C VAL A 485 -10.84 -20.11 -1.70
N ASP A 486 -9.97 -20.62 -2.57
CA ASP A 486 -10.32 -21.24 -3.85
C ASP A 486 -11.44 -22.28 -3.72
N ALA A 487 -11.26 -23.31 -2.86
CA ALA A 487 -12.29 -24.32 -2.64
C ALA A 487 -12.22 -24.99 -1.26
N LEU A 488 -13.40 -25.24 -0.70
CA LEU A 488 -13.59 -25.96 0.55
C LEU A 488 -14.41 -27.24 0.30
N PHE A 489 -13.91 -28.35 0.84
CA PHE A 489 -14.60 -29.65 0.78
C PHE A 489 -14.72 -30.27 2.16
N LYS A 490 -15.85 -30.91 2.44
CA LYS A 490 -16.06 -31.69 3.66
C LYS A 490 -15.58 -33.13 3.44
N LYS A 491 -14.86 -33.68 4.42
CA LYS A 491 -14.46 -35.09 4.40
C LYS A 491 -15.68 -36.01 4.57
N PRO A 492 -15.70 -37.19 3.93
CA PRO A 492 -16.73 -38.20 4.20
C PRO A 492 -16.70 -38.58 5.69
N ASP A 493 -17.88 -38.77 6.27
CA ASP A 493 -18.07 -39.26 7.64
C ASP A 493 -17.30 -38.51 8.73
N SER A 494 -16.91 -37.25 8.49
CA SER A 494 -16.18 -36.40 9.43
C SER A 494 -16.76 -34.99 9.46
N ASN A 495 -16.58 -34.31 10.59
CA ASN A 495 -16.86 -32.87 10.70
C ASN A 495 -15.69 -32.01 10.19
N ASP A 496 -14.61 -32.64 9.74
CA ASP A 496 -13.45 -31.96 9.20
C ASP A 496 -13.62 -31.53 7.74
N TYR A 497 -12.96 -30.42 7.41
CA TYR A 497 -12.89 -29.88 6.07
C TYR A 497 -11.45 -29.95 5.55
N VAL A 498 -11.30 -29.79 4.24
CA VAL A 498 -10.02 -29.65 3.57
C VAL A 498 -10.06 -28.42 2.67
N ILE A 499 -8.98 -27.66 2.68
CA ILE A 499 -8.78 -26.57 1.74
C ILE A 499 -8.05 -27.13 0.52
N ILE A 500 -8.56 -26.79 -0.66
CA ILE A 500 -7.93 -27.09 -1.93
C ILE A 500 -7.71 -25.79 -2.68
N ASP A 501 -6.47 -25.54 -3.06
CA ASP A 501 -6.03 -24.37 -3.79
C ASP A 501 -5.41 -24.79 -5.12
N TRP A 502 -5.86 -24.14 -6.18
CA TRP A 502 -5.46 -24.44 -7.55
C TRP A 502 -4.25 -23.58 -7.88
N LYS A 503 -3.23 -24.18 -8.50
CA LYS A 503 -2.06 -23.42 -8.96
C LYS A 503 -1.62 -23.83 -10.35
N ARG A 504 -1.69 -22.87 -11.27
CA ARG A 504 -1.08 -23.00 -12.59
C ARG A 504 0.41 -22.67 -12.54
N SER A 505 1.28 -23.69 -12.47
CA SER A 505 2.73 -23.45 -12.41
C SER A 505 3.56 -24.54 -13.07
N LYS A 506 4.51 -24.13 -13.92
CA LYS A 506 5.54 -25.01 -14.50
C LYS A 506 6.80 -25.17 -13.64
N LYS A 507 6.88 -24.47 -12.51
CA LYS A 507 8.11 -24.36 -11.69
C LYS A 507 7.94 -24.83 -10.24
N LEU A 508 6.70 -25.05 -9.79
CA LEU A 508 6.40 -25.40 -8.40
C LEU A 508 6.74 -26.87 -8.10
N VAL A 509 6.81 -27.73 -9.12
CA VAL A 509 7.14 -29.15 -8.98
C VAL A 509 8.39 -29.48 -9.82
N ILE A 510 9.35 -30.15 -9.19
CA ILE A 510 10.56 -30.70 -9.81
C ILE A 510 10.63 -32.18 -9.41
N ASP A 511 10.73 -33.08 -10.39
CA ASP A 511 10.84 -34.52 -10.19
C ASP A 511 9.74 -35.11 -9.26
N GLY A 512 8.53 -34.55 -9.33
CA GLY A 512 7.39 -34.95 -8.50
C GLY A 512 7.33 -34.35 -7.10
N TYR A 513 8.33 -33.55 -6.71
CA TYR A 513 8.41 -32.92 -5.40
C TYR A 513 8.24 -31.39 -5.47
N PRO A 514 7.69 -30.76 -4.42
CA PRO A 514 7.59 -29.30 -4.38
C PRO A 514 8.96 -28.65 -4.37
N ARG A 515 9.16 -27.65 -5.23
CA ARG A 515 10.34 -26.79 -5.24
C ARG A 515 10.27 -25.82 -4.06
N LYS A 516 11.09 -26.06 -3.03
CA LYS A 516 11.17 -25.26 -1.79
C LYS A 516 12.32 -24.26 -1.75
N PHE A 517 12.88 -23.90 -2.91
CA PHE A 517 13.99 -22.96 -3.02
C PHE A 517 13.77 -21.91 -4.13
N GLY A 518 14.25 -20.70 -3.90
CA GLY A 518 13.92 -19.49 -4.66
C GLY A 518 15.00 -18.43 -4.56
N TYR A 519 14.62 -17.15 -4.49
CA TYR A 519 15.54 -16.01 -4.55
C TYR A 519 15.65 -15.31 -3.20
N GLY A 520 16.54 -15.81 -2.35
CA GLY A 520 16.78 -15.28 -1.01
C GLY A 520 15.87 -15.92 0.04
N TYR A 521 15.72 -15.24 1.17
CA TYR A 521 14.94 -15.70 2.32
C TYR A 521 13.92 -14.64 2.71
N ALA A 522 12.91 -15.04 3.48
CA ALA A 522 11.99 -14.10 4.08
C ALA A 522 12.69 -13.19 5.09
N LEU A 523 12.01 -12.12 5.49
CA LEU A 523 12.54 -11.14 6.42
C LEU A 523 12.38 -11.56 7.89
N SER A 524 13.25 -10.99 8.73
CA SER A 524 13.15 -11.00 10.20
C SER A 524 12.93 -12.41 10.79
N GLU A 525 11.94 -12.59 11.65
CA GLU A 525 11.62 -13.86 12.33
C GLU A 525 11.23 -15.01 11.39
N LEU A 526 10.95 -14.71 10.12
CA LEU A 526 10.68 -15.71 9.07
C LEU A 526 11.92 -16.05 8.25
N GLY A 527 13.11 -15.51 8.57
CA GLY A 527 14.33 -15.67 7.77
C GLY A 527 14.86 -17.10 7.60
N ASN A 528 14.27 -18.09 8.29
CA ASN A 528 14.50 -19.51 8.03
C ASN A 528 13.74 -20.03 6.78
N LEU A 529 12.75 -19.29 6.29
CA LEU A 529 11.98 -19.63 5.10
C LEU A 529 12.66 -19.07 3.85
N ASP A 530 12.94 -19.93 2.89
CA ASP A 530 13.37 -19.52 1.56
C ASP A 530 12.23 -18.75 0.84
N ASN A 531 12.59 -17.74 0.04
CA ASN A 531 11.67 -17.01 -0.83
C ASN A 531 11.25 -17.84 -2.05
N SER A 532 10.50 -18.90 -1.78
CA SER A 532 9.93 -19.83 -2.75
C SER A 532 8.42 -19.70 -2.81
N SER A 533 7.85 -19.95 -4.00
CA SER A 533 6.39 -20.00 -4.18
C SER A 533 5.74 -21.00 -3.23
N TYR A 534 6.39 -22.15 -2.96
CA TYR A 534 5.88 -23.14 -2.00
C TYR A 534 5.67 -22.53 -0.60
N ASN A 535 6.65 -21.79 -0.07
CA ASN A 535 6.54 -21.21 1.27
C ASN A 535 5.45 -20.12 1.31
N LYS A 536 5.35 -19.27 0.27
CA LYS A 536 4.29 -18.26 0.16
C LYS A 536 2.90 -18.90 0.15
N TYR A 537 2.68 -19.92 -0.68
CA TYR A 537 1.39 -20.64 -0.72
C TYR A 537 1.12 -21.41 0.58
N SER A 538 2.15 -21.99 1.20
CA SER A 538 2.00 -22.65 2.51
C SER A 538 1.51 -21.66 3.57
N LEU A 539 2.11 -20.48 3.66
CA LEU A 539 1.67 -19.43 4.58
C LEU A 539 0.26 -18.94 4.27
N GLN A 540 -0.07 -18.71 2.99
CA GLN A 540 -1.40 -18.28 2.57
C GLN A 540 -2.49 -19.24 3.05
N GLN A 541 -2.30 -20.54 2.77
CA GLN A 541 -3.25 -21.57 3.16
C GLN A 541 -3.35 -21.72 4.68
N ASN A 542 -2.23 -21.58 5.40
CA ASN A 542 -2.24 -21.61 6.87
C ASN A 542 -2.97 -20.41 7.48
N ILE A 543 -2.88 -19.21 6.87
CA ILE A 543 -3.67 -18.05 7.30
C ILE A 543 -5.15 -18.30 7.01
N TYR A 544 -5.52 -18.82 5.84
CA TYR A 544 -6.91 -19.18 5.55
C TYR A 544 -7.47 -20.22 6.52
N LYS A 545 -6.68 -21.26 6.83
CA LYS A 545 -7.01 -22.24 7.87
C LYS A 545 -7.27 -21.55 9.22
N TYR A 546 -6.37 -20.68 9.66
CA TYR A 546 -6.54 -19.94 10.92
C TYR A 546 -7.84 -19.14 10.94
N ILE A 547 -8.17 -18.43 9.85
CA ILE A 547 -9.40 -17.63 9.74
C ILE A 547 -10.63 -18.54 9.77
N LEU A 548 -10.64 -19.60 8.97
CA LEU A 548 -11.76 -20.55 8.86
C LEU A 548 -12.07 -21.24 10.19
N GLU A 549 -11.03 -21.68 10.90
CA GLU A 549 -11.17 -22.34 12.21
C GLU A 549 -11.65 -21.36 13.28
N LYS A 550 -11.09 -20.14 13.32
CA LYS A 550 -11.35 -19.15 14.38
C LYS A 550 -12.68 -18.42 14.20
N LYS A 551 -13.05 -18.07 12.97
CA LYS A 551 -14.18 -17.17 12.67
C LYS A 551 -15.40 -17.87 12.08
N TYR A 552 -15.18 -18.96 11.35
CA TYR A 552 -16.23 -19.59 10.56
C TYR A 552 -16.60 -21.00 11.04
N GLY A 553 -15.93 -21.52 12.07
CA GLY A 553 -16.24 -22.83 12.65
C GLY A 553 -15.94 -24.02 11.74
N PHE A 554 -15.05 -23.85 10.76
CA PHE A 554 -14.61 -24.93 9.87
C PHE A 554 -13.30 -25.55 10.39
N PRO A 555 -13.31 -26.71 11.07
CA PRO A 555 -12.08 -27.40 11.45
C PRO A 555 -11.36 -27.91 10.18
N ILE A 556 -10.13 -27.45 9.95
CA ILE A 556 -9.38 -27.76 8.73
C ILE A 556 -8.34 -28.85 9.03
N SER A 557 -8.56 -30.01 8.44
CA SER A 557 -7.71 -31.18 8.67
C SER A 557 -6.56 -31.34 7.68
N SER A 558 -6.61 -30.68 6.52
CA SER A 558 -5.49 -30.60 5.59
C SER A 558 -5.64 -29.46 4.59
N MET A 559 -4.51 -28.93 4.14
CA MET A 559 -4.41 -27.96 3.04
C MET A 559 -3.65 -28.60 1.88
N ASN A 560 -4.16 -28.46 0.65
CA ASN A 560 -3.59 -29.12 -0.51
C ASN A 560 -3.47 -28.14 -1.68
N LEU A 561 -2.28 -28.03 -2.26
CA LEU A 561 -2.10 -27.39 -3.57
C LEU A 561 -2.26 -28.42 -4.66
N ILE A 562 -3.08 -28.11 -5.66
CA ILE A 562 -3.23 -28.90 -6.86
C ILE A 562 -2.58 -28.13 -8.01
N VAL A 563 -1.41 -28.64 -8.44
CA VAL A 563 -0.62 -28.02 -9.50
C VAL A 563 -1.09 -28.54 -10.84
N LEU A 564 -1.53 -27.61 -11.69
CA LEU A 564 -2.14 -27.87 -12.99
C LEU A 564 -1.33 -27.15 -14.07
N HIS A 565 -0.65 -27.87 -14.95
CA HIS A 565 0.07 -27.23 -16.06
C HIS A 565 0.13 -28.14 -17.29
N GLU A 566 -0.04 -27.57 -18.47
CA GLU A 566 0.04 -28.26 -19.77
C GLU A 566 1.37 -28.98 -20.07
N LYS A 567 2.42 -28.71 -19.27
CA LYS A 567 3.77 -29.29 -19.43
C LYS A 567 3.95 -30.56 -18.63
N TYR A 568 3.01 -30.87 -17.74
CA TYR A 568 3.00 -32.08 -16.96
C TYR A 568 2.04 -33.08 -17.59
N ASP A 569 2.36 -34.36 -17.48
CA ASP A 569 1.49 -35.44 -17.96
C ASP A 569 0.24 -35.57 -17.08
N ASP A 570 0.35 -35.22 -15.80
CA ASP A 570 -0.75 -35.25 -14.85
C ASP A 570 -0.73 -34.08 -13.84
N TYR A 571 -1.77 -33.99 -13.01
CA TYR A 571 -1.81 -33.09 -11.86
C TYR A 571 -0.80 -33.52 -10.79
N TYR A 572 -0.29 -32.55 -10.03
CA TYR A 572 0.45 -32.85 -8.79
C TYR A 572 -0.32 -32.36 -7.59
N ARG A 573 -0.45 -33.24 -6.59
CA ARG A 573 -1.01 -32.89 -5.29
C ARG A 573 0.11 -32.70 -4.28
N ILE A 574 0.19 -31.50 -3.70
CA ILE A 574 1.15 -31.17 -2.65
C ILE A 574 0.37 -30.96 -1.35
N ASN A 575 0.64 -31.80 -0.34
CA ASN A 575 0.15 -31.57 1.01
C ASN A 575 1.01 -30.51 1.70
N LEU A 576 0.38 -29.48 2.24
CA LEU A 576 1.08 -28.36 2.88
C LEU A 576 1.30 -28.62 4.36
N ALA A 577 2.47 -28.18 4.84
CA ALA A 577 2.80 -28.27 6.26
C ALA A 577 2.02 -27.22 7.08
N GLU A 578 1.77 -27.54 8.34
CA GLU A 578 1.25 -26.59 9.33
C GLU A 578 2.33 -25.58 9.71
N MET A 579 1.98 -24.30 9.70
CA MET A 579 2.87 -23.16 9.91
C MET A 579 2.29 -22.19 10.96
N GLY A 580 1.67 -22.75 12.01
CA GLY A 580 0.97 -21.95 13.03
C GLY A 580 1.87 -20.96 13.79
N LYS A 581 3.19 -21.21 13.86
CA LYS A 581 4.14 -20.26 14.45
C LYS A 581 4.33 -19.05 13.55
N GLU A 582 4.53 -19.30 12.25
CA GLU A 582 4.76 -18.30 11.23
C GLU A 582 3.51 -17.44 11.01
N VAL A 583 2.31 -18.05 11.04
CA VAL A 583 1.03 -17.31 11.04
C VAL A 583 0.96 -16.30 12.18
N ARG A 584 1.35 -16.70 13.41
CA ARG A 584 1.38 -15.78 14.56
C ARG A 584 2.36 -14.64 14.35
N ILE A 585 3.57 -14.91 13.84
CA ILE A 585 4.56 -13.89 13.53
C ILE A 585 4.00 -12.85 12.54
N ILE A 586 3.31 -13.30 11.49
CA ILE A 586 2.71 -12.44 10.47
C ILE A 586 1.56 -11.61 11.04
N LEU A 587 0.68 -12.19 11.86
CA LEU A 587 -0.42 -11.44 12.47
C LEU A 587 0.10 -10.43 13.51
N ASP A 588 1.11 -10.80 14.29
CA ASP A 588 1.76 -9.91 15.27
C ASP A 588 2.41 -8.70 14.58
N SER A 589 2.88 -8.84 13.34
CA SER A 589 3.48 -7.71 12.61
C SER A 589 2.48 -6.66 12.15
N ILE A 590 1.18 -6.96 12.12
CA ILE A 590 0.14 -5.98 11.78
C ILE A 590 -0.07 -5.00 12.94
N ASN A 591 0.16 -5.46 14.16
CA ASN A 591 0.05 -4.66 15.38
C ASN A 591 1.36 -3.96 15.74
N HIS A 592 2.40 -4.16 14.93
CA HIS A 592 3.64 -3.42 15.03
C HIS A 592 3.47 -2.12 14.25
N LYS A 593 3.68 -0.99 14.93
CA LYS A 593 3.84 0.28 14.22
C LYS A 593 5.20 0.25 13.54
N ILE A 594 5.22 0.63 12.27
CA ILE A 594 6.39 0.79 11.40
C ILE A 594 7.35 1.83 11.98
#